data_AF-A0A371J387-F1
#
_entry.id   AF-A0A371J387-F1
#
_cell.length_a   1.000
_cell.length_b   1.000
_cell.length_c   1.000
_cell.angle_alpha   90.00
_cell.angle_beta   90.00
_cell.angle_gamma   90.00
#
_symmetry.space_group_name_H-M   'P 1'
#
loop_
_entity.id
_entity.type
_entity.pdbx_description
1 polymer ?
#
loop_
_entity_poly.entity_id
_entity_poly.type
_entity_poly.pdbx_seq_one_letter_code
_entity_poly.pdbx_strand_id
1 'polypeptide(L)'
;MQYKKIIDKIKYWGQIILLPIYWLSFITPRSKKIWLFGSTFGRRFADNPKYAYLYMNQYKKEEIRPIWITHNKDVVKLLNDNKLEAYYYHSFKGIFYCLIGKVYIFDNYSKDISFWLSGGATKVNLWHGTATKKINQDNKFDYYRHPRNKWERFHTALRRISDEKPSHYVLATSKNMAKILESAFKTYSSHMLVVGHPRNDILFNNGLKDLYTEAELQIRSELQHYRE
;
A
#
# COMPACT_ATOMS: atom_id res chain seq x y z
N MET A 1 -1.24 21.13 23.48
CA MET A 1 -1.10 19.64 23.54
C MET A 1 -2.44 18.91 23.71
N GLN A 2 -3.37 19.41 24.55
CA GLN A 2 -4.68 18.79 24.81
C GLN A 2 -5.64 18.82 23.60
N TYR A 3 -5.63 19.92 22.84
CA TYR A 3 -6.43 20.10 21.61
C TYR A 3 -6.14 19.05 20.52
N LYS A 4 -4.85 18.76 20.26
CA LYS A 4 -4.44 17.70 19.31
C LYS A 4 -5.00 16.33 19.71
N LYS A 5 -4.95 15.99 21.00
CA LYS A 5 -5.51 14.73 21.52
C LYS A 5 -7.03 14.61 21.30
N ILE A 6 -7.76 15.72 21.38
CA ILE A 6 -9.21 15.75 21.13
C ILE A 6 -9.49 15.49 19.65
N ILE A 7 -8.80 16.21 18.75
CA ILE A 7 -8.94 16.00 17.30
C ILE A 7 -8.61 14.56 16.92
N ASP A 8 -7.54 13.99 17.47
CA ASP A 8 -7.14 12.62 17.17
C ASP A 8 -8.18 11.60 17.64
N LYS A 9 -8.82 11.83 18.80
CA LYS A 9 -9.96 11.02 19.26
C LYS A 9 -11.17 11.14 18.33
N ILE A 10 -11.51 12.36 17.89
CA ILE A 10 -12.62 12.59 16.95
C ILE A 10 -12.34 11.86 15.63
N LYS A 11 -11.14 12.01 15.06
CA LYS A 11 -10.71 11.30 13.84
C LYS A 11 -10.72 9.79 14.00
N TYR A 12 -10.36 9.29 15.18
CA TYR A 12 -10.39 7.87 15.47
C TYR A 12 -11.83 7.33 15.47
N TRP A 13 -12.70 7.93 16.28
CA TRP A 13 -14.09 7.48 16.43
C TRP A 13 -14.96 7.78 15.21
N GLY A 14 -14.64 8.84 14.46
CA GLY A 14 -15.30 9.14 13.18
C GLY A 14 -15.18 8.02 12.14
N GLN A 15 -14.21 7.11 12.28
CA GLN A 15 -14.09 5.93 11.42
C GLN A 15 -15.26 4.96 11.55
N ILE A 16 -16.04 5.01 12.63
CA ILE A 16 -17.28 4.21 12.76
C ILE A 16 -18.25 4.50 11.62
N ILE A 17 -18.33 5.78 11.20
CA ILE A 17 -19.22 6.21 10.11
C ILE A 17 -18.82 5.56 8.78
N LEU A 18 -17.56 5.16 8.64
CA LEU A 18 -17.04 4.51 7.44
C LEU A 18 -17.19 2.98 7.48
N LEU A 19 -17.61 2.38 8.60
CA LEU A 19 -17.84 0.94 8.69
C LEU A 19 -18.92 0.49 7.70
N PRO A 20 -20.12 1.09 7.62
CA PRO A 20 -21.11 0.71 6.61
C PRO A 20 -20.55 0.74 5.18
N ILE A 21 -19.73 1.76 4.86
CA ILE A 21 -19.08 1.88 3.54
C ILE A 21 -18.14 0.70 3.28
N TYR A 22 -17.34 0.30 4.27
CA TYR A 22 -16.48 -0.87 4.15
C TYR A 22 -17.25 -2.15 3.94
N TRP A 23 -18.35 -2.37 4.67
CA TRP A 23 -19.17 -3.56 4.51
C TRP A 23 -19.87 -3.58 3.15
N LEU A 24 -20.43 -2.45 2.70
CA LEU A 24 -21.01 -2.32 1.36
C LEU A 24 -19.97 -2.51 0.24
N SER A 25 -18.69 -2.21 0.48
CA SER A 25 -17.66 -2.46 -0.54
C SER A 25 -17.45 -3.94 -0.85
N PHE A 26 -17.84 -4.88 0.04
CA PHE A 26 -17.76 -6.32 -0.23
C PHE A 26 -18.74 -6.81 -1.30
N ILE A 27 -19.90 -6.15 -1.44
CA ILE A 27 -20.93 -6.54 -2.41
C ILE A 27 -20.72 -5.90 -3.78
N THR A 28 -19.76 -5.00 -3.90
CA THR A 28 -19.50 -4.31 -5.17
C THR A 28 -18.84 -5.27 -6.17
N PRO A 29 -19.36 -5.39 -7.42
CA PRO A 29 -18.72 -6.20 -8.44
C PRO A 29 -17.34 -5.62 -8.80
N ARG A 30 -16.31 -6.46 -8.75
CA ARG A 30 -14.92 -6.06 -9.02
C ARG A 30 -14.42 -6.59 -10.36
N SER A 31 -13.78 -5.73 -11.12
CA SER A 31 -13.13 -6.06 -12.39
C SER A 31 -11.75 -6.68 -12.16
N LYS A 32 -11.57 -7.93 -12.59
CA LYS A 32 -10.28 -8.64 -12.53
C LYS A 32 -9.16 -7.95 -13.32
N LYS A 33 -9.53 -7.11 -14.29
CA LYS A 33 -8.59 -6.36 -15.14
C LYS A 33 -8.08 -5.07 -14.50
N ILE A 34 -8.68 -4.58 -13.42
CA ILE A 34 -8.28 -3.29 -12.82
C ILE A 34 -7.46 -3.54 -11.56
N TRP A 35 -6.21 -3.10 -11.59
CA TRP A 35 -5.26 -3.26 -10.50
C TRP A 35 -4.86 -1.88 -9.98
N LEU A 36 -4.97 -1.69 -8.67
CA LEU A 36 -4.72 -0.41 -8.02
C LEU A 36 -3.39 -0.45 -7.28
N PHE A 37 -2.64 0.64 -7.38
CA PHE A 37 -1.33 0.79 -6.77
C PHE A 37 -1.30 2.02 -5.88
N GLY A 38 -0.60 1.93 -4.75
CA GLY A 38 -0.34 3.05 -3.85
C GLY A 38 0.86 2.76 -2.96
N SER A 39 1.52 3.79 -2.45
CA SER A 39 2.71 3.65 -1.61
C SER A 39 2.76 4.73 -0.53
N THR A 40 3.47 4.43 0.55
CA THR A 40 3.89 5.41 1.57
C THR A 40 2.72 6.21 2.13
N PHE A 41 1.70 5.52 2.67
CA PHE A 41 0.48 6.15 3.20
C PHE A 41 -0.27 7.00 2.17
N GLY A 42 -0.13 6.66 0.89
CA GLY A 42 -0.73 7.34 -0.25
C GLY A 42 -0.03 8.64 -0.62
N ARG A 43 1.17 8.93 -0.13
CA ARG A 43 1.79 10.27 -0.27
C ARG A 43 2.82 10.40 -1.38
N ARG A 44 3.44 9.29 -1.77
CA ARG A 44 4.58 9.28 -2.70
C ARG A 44 4.35 8.27 -3.81
N PHE A 45 4.85 8.59 -5.00
CA PHE A 45 5.10 7.62 -6.05
C PHE A 45 6.49 7.04 -5.83
N ALA A 46 6.58 5.96 -5.05
CA ALA A 46 7.87 5.43 -4.58
C ALA A 46 7.81 3.92 -4.30
N ASP A 47 8.99 3.37 -3.99
CA ASP A 47 9.22 2.01 -3.49
C ASP A 47 8.68 0.89 -4.41
N ASN A 48 8.55 -0.33 -3.90
CA ASN A 48 8.11 -1.50 -4.63
C ASN A 48 6.82 -1.29 -5.45
N PRO A 49 5.77 -0.60 -4.95
CA PRO A 49 4.56 -0.39 -5.72
C PRO A 49 4.78 0.48 -6.96
N LYS A 50 5.67 1.49 -6.90
CA LYS A 50 6.04 2.32 -8.07
C LYS A 50 6.59 1.46 -9.19
N TYR A 51 7.58 0.62 -8.90
CA TYR A 51 8.23 -0.19 -9.92
C TYR A 51 7.30 -1.29 -10.46
N ALA A 52 6.48 -1.89 -9.59
CA ALA A 52 5.44 -2.82 -10.02
C ALA A 52 4.40 -2.13 -10.94
N TYR A 53 3.97 -0.92 -10.60
CA TYR A 53 3.05 -0.12 -11.43
C TYR A 53 3.66 0.20 -12.80
N LEU A 54 4.90 0.69 -12.82
CA LEU A 54 5.61 1.03 -14.06
C LEU A 54 5.76 -0.19 -14.96
N TYR A 55 6.15 -1.35 -14.39
CA TYR A 55 6.24 -2.60 -15.14
C TYR A 55 4.88 -2.99 -15.75
N MET A 56 3.81 -2.96 -14.96
CA MET A 56 2.48 -3.30 -15.45
C MET A 56 2.01 -2.33 -16.53
N ASN A 57 2.28 -1.04 -16.40
CA ASN A 57 1.88 -0.04 -17.39
C ASN A 57 2.70 -0.12 -18.69
N GLN A 58 3.98 -0.51 -18.62
CA GLN A 58 4.84 -0.59 -19.80
C GLN A 58 4.69 -1.91 -20.56
N TYR A 59 4.48 -3.01 -19.86
CA TYR A 59 4.56 -4.35 -20.45
C TYR A 59 3.26 -5.16 -20.40
N LYS A 60 2.27 -4.75 -19.59
CA LYS A 60 1.05 -5.53 -19.32
C LYS A 60 -0.25 -4.76 -19.43
N LYS A 61 -0.21 -3.53 -19.96
CA LYS A 61 -1.35 -2.59 -20.00
C LYS A 61 -2.56 -3.10 -20.79
N GLU A 62 -2.32 -3.94 -21.80
CA GLU A 62 -3.38 -4.54 -22.64
C GLU A 62 -4.16 -5.64 -21.91
N GLU A 63 -3.49 -6.35 -20.99
CA GLU A 63 -4.09 -7.43 -20.20
C GLU A 63 -4.75 -6.88 -18.92
N ILE A 64 -4.04 -5.97 -18.25
CA ILE A 64 -4.38 -5.37 -16.98
C ILE A 64 -4.31 -3.86 -17.12
N ARG A 65 -5.30 -3.16 -16.59
CA ARG A 65 -5.32 -1.70 -16.46
C ARG A 65 -4.75 -1.30 -15.08
N PRO A 66 -3.46 -0.94 -14.99
CA PRO A 66 -2.89 -0.44 -13.75
C PRO A 66 -3.33 1.02 -13.51
N ILE A 67 -3.77 1.32 -12.29
CA ILE A 67 -4.19 2.66 -11.89
C ILE A 67 -3.49 3.02 -10.58
N TRP A 68 -2.86 4.18 -10.54
CA TRP A 68 -2.28 4.69 -9.30
C TRP A 68 -3.31 5.49 -8.50
N ILE A 69 -3.46 5.19 -7.22
CA ILE A 69 -4.32 5.93 -6.30
C ILE A 69 -3.45 6.60 -5.23
N THR A 70 -3.68 7.88 -4.98
CA THR A 70 -2.86 8.66 -4.05
C THR A 70 -3.67 9.72 -3.31
N HIS A 71 -3.18 10.09 -2.13
CA HIS A 71 -3.66 11.18 -1.30
C HIS A 71 -2.96 12.51 -1.64
N ASN A 72 -1.99 12.50 -2.56
CA ASN A 72 -1.24 13.67 -2.98
C ASN A 72 -1.63 14.08 -4.41
N LYS A 73 -2.22 15.26 -4.57
CA LYS A 73 -2.63 15.78 -5.88
C LYS A 73 -1.45 16.09 -6.80
N ASP A 74 -0.28 16.41 -6.25
CA ASP A 74 0.91 16.67 -7.05
C ASP A 74 1.43 15.38 -7.70
N VAL A 75 1.31 14.24 -7.00
CA VAL A 75 1.59 12.93 -7.58
C VAL A 75 0.60 12.59 -8.70
N VAL A 76 -0.69 12.90 -8.52
CA VAL A 76 -1.69 12.72 -9.59
C VAL A 76 -1.31 13.53 -10.83
N LYS A 77 -0.91 14.79 -10.64
CA LYS A 77 -0.48 15.66 -11.72
C LYS A 77 0.76 15.11 -12.43
N LEU A 78 1.82 14.83 -11.68
CA LEU A 78 3.07 14.25 -12.20
C LEU A 78 2.81 13.01 -13.07
N LEU A 79 2.00 12.07 -12.59
CA LEU A 79 1.72 10.83 -13.30
C LEU A 79 0.90 11.08 -14.56
N ASN A 80 -0.19 11.84 -14.47
CA ASN A 80 -1.05 12.09 -15.62
C ASN A 80 -0.35 12.93 -16.71
N ASP A 81 0.48 13.90 -16.33
CA ASP A 81 1.31 14.68 -17.27
C ASP A 81 2.29 13.77 -18.04
N ASN A 82 2.70 12.65 -17.43
CA ASN A 82 3.53 11.60 -18.02
C ASN A 82 2.73 10.43 -18.63
N LYS A 83 1.42 10.61 -18.88
CA LYS A 83 0.52 9.60 -19.48
C LYS A 83 0.38 8.31 -18.64
N LEU A 84 0.65 8.40 -17.34
CA LEU A 84 0.47 7.34 -16.35
C LEU A 84 -0.86 7.59 -15.63
N GLU A 85 -1.81 6.65 -15.76
CA GLU A 85 -3.15 6.82 -15.20
C GLU A 85 -3.13 6.85 -13.67
N ALA A 86 -3.53 7.98 -13.10
CA ALA A 86 -3.59 8.20 -11.66
C ALA A 86 -4.79 9.03 -11.22
N TYR A 87 -5.33 8.73 -10.03
CA TYR A 87 -6.45 9.47 -9.44
C TYR A 87 -6.25 9.80 -7.96
N TYR A 88 -6.77 10.96 -7.57
CA TYR A 88 -6.87 11.34 -6.17
C TYR A 88 -7.91 10.47 -5.46
N TYR A 89 -7.58 9.94 -4.28
CA TYR A 89 -8.41 8.92 -3.62
C TYR A 89 -9.85 9.37 -3.25
N HIS A 90 -10.06 10.68 -3.06
CA HIS A 90 -11.38 11.28 -2.80
C HIS A 90 -12.03 11.90 -4.04
N SER A 91 -11.40 11.81 -5.22
CA SER A 91 -12.06 12.19 -6.48
C SER A 91 -13.11 11.16 -6.85
N PHE A 92 -14.12 11.56 -7.64
CA PHE A 92 -15.15 10.63 -8.13
C PHE A 92 -14.55 9.40 -8.82
N LYS A 93 -13.58 9.61 -9.74
CA LYS A 93 -12.86 8.51 -10.40
C LYS A 93 -12.05 7.68 -9.42
N GLY A 94 -11.37 8.30 -8.45
CA GLY A 94 -10.62 7.58 -7.42
C GLY A 94 -11.50 6.65 -6.59
N ILE A 95 -12.62 7.16 -6.08
CA ILE A 95 -13.60 6.37 -5.31
C ILE A 95 -14.16 5.23 -6.17
N PHE A 96 -14.57 5.53 -7.40
CA PHE A 96 -15.09 4.55 -8.35
C PHE A 96 -14.09 3.42 -8.61
N TYR A 97 -12.85 3.75 -8.95
CA TYR A 97 -11.82 2.74 -9.23
C TYR A 97 -11.40 1.95 -7.99
N CYS A 98 -11.36 2.58 -6.80
CA CYS A 98 -11.21 1.85 -5.55
C CYS A 98 -12.30 0.79 -5.35
N LEU A 99 -13.56 1.14 -5.61
CA LEU A 99 -14.68 0.21 -5.47
C LEU A 99 -14.62 -0.96 -6.47
N ILE A 100 -14.27 -0.71 -7.74
CA ILE A 100 -14.31 -1.75 -8.78
C ILE A 100 -12.98 -2.49 -9.00
N GLY A 101 -11.85 -1.98 -8.52
CA GLY A 101 -10.54 -2.60 -8.71
C GLY A 101 -10.44 -3.94 -7.97
N LYS A 102 -10.02 -5.02 -8.63
CA LYS A 102 -9.95 -6.35 -7.99
C LYS A 102 -8.69 -6.54 -7.15
N VAL A 103 -7.57 -5.97 -7.58
CA VAL A 103 -6.27 -6.16 -6.90
C VAL A 103 -5.76 -4.84 -6.37
N TYR A 104 -5.32 -4.83 -5.12
CA TYR A 104 -4.72 -3.69 -4.42
C TYR A 104 -3.28 -4.03 -4.09
N ILE A 105 -2.34 -3.25 -4.62
CA ILE A 105 -0.89 -3.47 -4.47
C ILE A 105 -0.29 -2.27 -3.73
N PHE A 106 0.34 -2.51 -2.59
CA PHE A 106 0.86 -1.47 -1.69
C PHE A 106 2.05 -1.96 -0.87
N ASP A 107 2.69 -1.10 -0.07
CA ASP A 107 3.92 -1.41 0.69
C ASP A 107 3.84 -1.18 2.20
N ASN A 108 2.84 -0.43 2.67
CA ASN A 108 2.60 -0.24 4.10
C ASN A 108 1.30 -0.93 4.49
N TYR A 109 0.18 -0.36 4.07
CA TYR A 109 -1.15 -0.85 4.39
C TYR A 109 -2.11 -0.56 3.25
N SER A 110 -3.25 -1.25 3.19
CA SER A 110 -4.32 -0.94 2.21
C SER A 110 -4.84 0.51 2.27
N LYS A 111 -4.52 1.25 3.34
CA LYS A 111 -4.74 2.70 3.47
C LYS A 111 -3.89 3.55 2.53
N ASP A 112 -2.86 2.98 1.92
CA ASP A 112 -2.07 3.65 0.87
C ASP A 112 -2.92 3.94 -0.37
N ILE A 113 -3.99 3.15 -0.56
CA ILE A 113 -4.99 3.29 -1.63
C ILE A 113 -6.32 3.76 -1.02
N SER A 114 -7.01 2.86 -0.32
CA SER A 114 -8.26 3.11 0.40
C SER A 114 -8.68 1.86 1.16
N PHE A 115 -8.56 1.86 2.49
CA PHE A 115 -9.02 0.72 3.30
C PHE A 115 -10.54 0.56 3.19
N TRP A 116 -11.29 1.65 3.31
CA TRP A 116 -12.75 1.64 3.39
C TRP A 116 -13.45 1.19 2.11
N LEU A 117 -12.77 1.21 0.96
CA LEU A 117 -13.35 0.79 -0.33
C LEU A 117 -12.77 -0.55 -0.81
N SER A 118 -12.04 -1.26 0.05
CA SER A 118 -11.27 -2.46 -0.31
C SER A 118 -11.94 -3.81 -0.02
N GLY A 119 -13.19 -3.83 0.43
CA GLY A 119 -13.92 -5.07 0.75
C GLY A 119 -14.04 -5.99 -0.49
N GLY A 120 -13.63 -7.26 -0.36
CA GLY A 120 -13.64 -8.21 -1.49
C GLY A 120 -12.50 -8.03 -2.53
N ALA A 121 -11.61 -7.04 -2.35
CA ALA A 121 -10.39 -6.91 -3.14
C ALA A 121 -9.32 -7.90 -2.67
N THR A 122 -8.52 -8.41 -3.61
CA THR A 122 -7.29 -9.13 -3.31
C THR A 122 -6.21 -8.11 -2.93
N LYS A 123 -5.64 -8.24 -1.74
CA LYS A 123 -4.63 -7.31 -1.23
C LYS A 123 -3.26 -7.96 -1.27
N VAL A 124 -2.31 -7.27 -1.90
CA VAL A 124 -0.92 -7.70 -2.09
C VAL A 124 -0.02 -6.64 -1.46
N ASN A 125 0.58 -6.99 -0.34
CA ASN A 125 1.55 -6.14 0.35
C ASN A 125 2.97 -6.50 -0.12
N LEU A 126 3.58 -5.61 -0.90
CA LEU A 126 4.96 -5.76 -1.38
C LEU A 126 6.00 -5.45 -0.30
N TRP A 127 5.55 -4.88 0.82
CA TRP A 127 6.39 -4.41 1.90
C TRP A 127 7.46 -3.41 1.43
N HIS A 128 8.30 -2.93 2.34
CA HIS A 128 9.27 -1.84 2.06
C HIS A 128 10.71 -2.20 2.45
N GLY A 129 10.99 -3.48 2.71
CA GLY A 129 12.35 -3.98 2.92
C GLY A 129 12.42 -5.26 3.74
N THR A 130 13.64 -5.75 3.94
CA THR A 130 13.89 -6.95 4.73
C THR A 130 13.69 -6.67 6.22
N ALA A 131 12.92 -7.52 6.91
CA ALA A 131 12.65 -7.35 8.33
C ALA A 131 13.86 -7.73 9.18
N THR A 132 14.50 -6.73 9.81
CA THR A 132 15.59 -6.93 10.79
C THR A 132 15.11 -6.79 12.23
N LYS A 133 14.00 -6.10 12.45
CA LYS A 133 13.34 -5.93 13.75
C LYS A 133 12.04 -6.72 13.79
N LYS A 134 11.59 -7.11 14.99
CA LYS A 134 10.24 -7.68 15.16
C LYS A 134 9.19 -6.64 14.81
N ILE A 135 8.28 -6.98 13.90
CA ILE A 135 7.25 -6.09 13.36
C ILE A 135 5.86 -6.70 13.55
N ASN A 136 4.83 -5.87 13.41
CA ASN A 136 3.43 -6.30 13.45
C ASN A 136 3.13 -7.25 14.64
N GLN A 137 2.69 -8.48 14.37
CA GLN A 137 2.27 -9.44 15.40
C GLN A 137 3.43 -10.04 16.20
N ASP A 138 4.66 -9.92 15.70
CA ASP A 138 5.85 -10.35 16.40
C ASP A 138 6.37 -9.29 17.37
N ASN A 139 5.96 -8.03 17.17
CA ASN A 139 6.24 -6.96 18.12
C ASN A 139 5.27 -7.03 19.32
N LYS A 140 5.60 -7.88 20.29
CA LYS A 140 4.82 -8.07 21.53
C LYS A 140 4.63 -6.79 22.36
N PHE A 141 5.41 -5.74 22.11
CA PHE A 141 5.32 -4.45 22.80
C PHE A 141 4.38 -3.46 22.10
N ASP A 142 3.80 -3.81 20.95
CA ASP A 142 2.75 -3.01 20.30
C ASP A 142 1.39 -3.25 20.97
N TYR A 143 1.06 -2.43 21.97
CA TYR A 143 -0.21 -2.52 22.70
C TYR A 143 -1.45 -2.23 21.83
N TYR A 144 -1.29 -1.66 20.62
CA TYR A 144 -2.41 -1.55 19.70
C TYR A 144 -2.81 -2.91 19.13
N ARG A 145 -1.84 -3.79 18.88
CA ARG A 145 -2.03 -5.15 18.34
C ARG A 145 -2.17 -6.19 19.45
N HIS A 146 -1.53 -5.96 20.58
CA HIS A 146 -1.53 -6.80 21.78
C HIS A 146 -2.12 -6.05 22.99
N PRO A 147 -3.44 -5.76 22.98
CA PRO A 147 -4.09 -5.08 24.10
C PRO A 147 -3.99 -5.93 25.37
N ARG A 148 -3.67 -5.29 26.50
CA ARG A 148 -3.42 -5.96 27.78
C ARG A 148 -4.70 -6.26 28.57
N ASN A 149 -5.78 -5.53 28.27
CA ASN A 149 -7.06 -5.66 28.97
C ASN A 149 -8.24 -5.40 28.01
N LYS A 150 -9.47 -5.65 28.49
CA LYS A 150 -10.71 -5.49 27.70
C LYS A 150 -10.92 -4.05 27.23
N TRP A 151 -10.52 -3.07 28.04
CA TRP A 151 -10.63 -1.64 27.72
C TRP A 151 -9.73 -1.26 26.55
N GLU A 152 -8.44 -1.63 26.60
CA GLU A 152 -7.51 -1.43 25.49
C GLU A 152 -7.99 -2.14 24.23
N ARG A 153 -8.53 -3.36 24.36
CA ARG A 153 -9.08 -4.11 23.22
C ARG A 153 -10.24 -3.38 22.55
N PHE A 154 -11.13 -2.77 23.33
CA PHE A 154 -12.22 -1.96 22.81
C PHE A 154 -11.68 -0.69 22.13
N HIS A 155 -10.78 0.03 22.80
CA HIS A 155 -10.22 1.27 22.27
C HIS A 155 -9.35 1.10 21.03
N THR A 156 -8.78 -0.08 20.79
CA THR A 156 -7.94 -0.35 19.61
C THR A 156 -8.69 -1.06 18.50
N ALA A 157 -9.97 -1.40 18.70
CA ALA A 157 -10.75 -2.22 17.78
C ALA A 157 -10.81 -1.63 16.36
N LEU A 158 -11.12 -0.34 16.20
CA LEU A 158 -11.23 0.29 14.87
C LEU A 158 -9.89 0.29 14.13
N ARG A 159 -8.79 0.55 14.84
CA ARG A 159 -7.45 0.45 14.24
C ARG A 159 -7.19 -0.97 13.73
N ARG A 160 -7.48 -1.98 14.56
CA ARG A 160 -7.24 -3.39 14.26
C ARG A 160 -8.07 -3.94 13.10
N ILE A 161 -9.25 -3.35 12.84
CA ILE A 161 -10.06 -3.70 11.67
C ILE A 161 -9.25 -3.52 10.38
N SER A 162 -8.41 -2.49 10.32
CA SER A 162 -7.55 -2.19 9.17
C SER A 162 -6.20 -2.90 9.13
N ASP A 163 -5.86 -3.70 10.15
CA ASP A 163 -4.65 -4.52 10.16
C ASP A 163 -4.69 -5.59 9.05
N GLU A 164 -3.52 -6.12 8.69
CA GLU A 164 -3.42 -7.20 7.71
C GLU A 164 -4.24 -8.43 8.15
N LYS A 165 -4.75 -9.17 7.16
CA LYS A 165 -5.58 -10.35 7.34
C LYS A 165 -4.89 -11.57 6.74
N PRO A 166 -5.19 -12.79 7.20
CA PRO A 166 -4.57 -13.99 6.67
C PRO A 166 -4.78 -14.24 5.17
N SER A 167 -5.85 -13.66 4.60
CA SER A 167 -6.14 -13.73 3.17
C SER A 167 -5.30 -12.79 2.31
N HIS A 168 -4.47 -11.92 2.89
CA HIS A 168 -3.63 -10.99 2.15
C HIS A 168 -2.32 -11.67 1.71
N TYR A 169 -1.86 -11.32 0.51
CA TYR A 169 -0.56 -11.73 0.01
C TYR A 169 0.52 -10.81 0.55
N VAL A 170 1.69 -11.38 0.87
CA VAL A 170 2.85 -10.63 1.38
C VAL A 170 4.10 -11.08 0.64
N LEU A 171 4.87 -10.11 0.13
CA LEU A 171 6.14 -10.37 -0.53
C LEU A 171 7.24 -10.65 0.48
N ALA A 172 8.04 -11.68 0.20
CA ALA A 172 9.27 -12.00 0.92
C ALA A 172 10.42 -12.23 -0.06
N THR A 173 11.59 -11.67 0.24
CA THR A 173 12.77 -11.78 -0.64
C THR A 173 13.47 -13.14 -0.63
N SER A 174 13.09 -14.03 0.31
CA SER A 174 13.64 -15.38 0.41
C SER A 174 12.70 -16.29 1.20
N LYS A 175 12.89 -17.61 1.10
CA LYS A 175 12.13 -18.59 1.88
C LYS A 175 12.32 -18.39 3.40
N ASN A 176 13.52 -18.00 3.83
CA ASN A 176 13.80 -17.73 5.24
C ASN A 176 13.05 -16.48 5.72
N MET A 177 13.05 -15.42 4.91
CA MET A 177 12.27 -14.21 5.20
C MET A 177 10.77 -14.51 5.18
N ALA A 178 10.31 -15.38 4.28
CA ALA A 178 8.90 -15.75 4.19
C ALA A 178 8.36 -16.33 5.50
N LYS A 179 9.12 -17.22 6.16
CA LYS A 179 8.75 -17.78 7.47
C LYS A 179 8.63 -16.72 8.57
N ILE A 180 9.51 -15.72 8.56
CA ILE A 180 9.48 -14.60 9.51
C ILE A 180 8.25 -13.73 9.26
N LEU A 181 8.03 -13.35 8.00
CA LEU A 181 6.91 -12.47 7.63
C LEU A 181 5.55 -13.16 7.77
N GLU A 182 5.47 -14.48 7.55
CA GLU A 182 4.25 -15.27 7.78
C GLU A 182 3.73 -15.08 9.21
N SER A 183 4.62 -15.19 10.20
CA SER A 183 4.28 -14.98 11.62
C SER A 183 3.90 -13.52 11.89
N ALA A 184 4.75 -12.58 11.45
CA ALA A 184 4.54 -11.16 11.70
C ALA A 184 3.23 -10.61 11.10
N PHE A 185 2.85 -11.06 9.90
CA PHE A 185 1.64 -10.63 9.20
C PHE A 185 0.42 -11.51 9.48
N LYS A 186 0.59 -12.64 10.18
CA LYS A 186 -0.46 -13.67 10.37
C LYS A 186 -1.10 -14.04 9.05
N THR A 187 -0.28 -14.37 8.05
CA THR A 187 -0.75 -14.84 6.74
C THR A 187 -0.47 -16.33 6.55
N TYR A 188 -1.07 -16.91 5.52
CA TYR A 188 -0.83 -18.31 5.16
C TYR A 188 0.47 -18.43 4.37
N SER A 189 1.23 -19.51 4.58
CA SER A 189 2.38 -19.88 3.75
C SER A 189 2.08 -19.81 2.24
N SER A 190 0.88 -20.21 1.80
CA SER A 190 0.46 -20.16 0.38
C SER A 190 0.24 -18.73 -0.16
N HIS A 191 0.14 -17.74 0.71
CA HIS A 191 0.01 -16.32 0.36
C HIS A 191 1.34 -15.56 0.50
N MET A 192 2.43 -16.24 0.84
CA MET A 192 3.77 -15.66 0.82
C MET A 192 4.33 -15.70 -0.61
N LEU A 193 4.57 -14.52 -1.18
CA LEU A 193 5.16 -14.36 -2.50
C LEU A 193 6.68 -14.31 -2.37
N VAL A 194 7.36 -15.44 -2.60
CA VAL A 194 8.81 -15.53 -2.50
C VAL A 194 9.47 -15.05 -3.79
N VAL A 195 9.68 -13.73 -3.89
CA VAL A 195 10.22 -13.05 -5.08
C VAL A 195 11.09 -11.86 -4.65
N GLY A 196 11.93 -11.37 -5.57
CA GLY A 196 12.71 -10.13 -5.36
C GLY A 196 11.82 -8.90 -5.17
N HIS A 197 12.38 -7.85 -4.57
CA HIS A 197 11.71 -6.56 -4.45
C HIS A 197 11.67 -5.85 -5.82
N PRO A 198 10.49 -5.45 -6.34
CA PRO A 198 10.40 -4.75 -7.62
C PRO A 198 11.28 -3.50 -7.73
N ARG A 199 11.53 -2.80 -6.62
CA ARG A 199 12.42 -1.62 -6.61
C ARG A 199 13.88 -1.93 -6.92
N ASN A 200 14.30 -3.19 -6.77
CA ASN A 200 15.66 -3.61 -7.03
C ASN A 200 15.86 -4.01 -8.50
N ASP A 201 14.79 -4.27 -9.26
CA ASP A 201 14.88 -4.71 -10.65
C ASP A 201 15.61 -3.69 -11.53
N ILE A 202 15.41 -2.39 -11.27
CA ILE A 202 16.08 -1.32 -12.01
C ILE A 202 17.62 -1.32 -11.83
N LEU A 203 18.13 -1.91 -10.75
CA LEU A 203 19.57 -2.01 -10.50
C LEU A 203 20.27 -2.97 -11.46
N PHE A 204 19.52 -3.87 -12.10
CA PHE A 204 20.04 -4.91 -13.00
C PHE A 204 19.82 -4.60 -14.49
N ASN A 205 19.43 -3.36 -14.81
CA ASN A 205 19.24 -2.85 -16.18
C ASN A 205 18.22 -3.64 -17.02
N ASN A 206 17.02 -3.81 -16.50
CA ASN A 206 15.96 -4.65 -17.11
C ASN A 206 15.13 -3.93 -18.20
N GLY A 207 15.60 -2.81 -18.75
CA GLY A 207 14.87 -2.02 -19.76
C GLY A 207 13.64 -1.25 -19.24
N LEU A 208 13.30 -1.37 -17.95
CA LEU A 208 12.21 -0.64 -17.31
C LEU A 208 12.53 0.86 -17.26
N LYS A 209 11.64 1.69 -17.82
CA LYS A 209 11.79 3.14 -17.77
C LYS A 209 11.25 3.68 -16.45
N ASP A 210 12.09 4.41 -15.72
CA ASP A 210 11.68 5.08 -14.48
C ASP A 210 11.08 6.47 -14.76
N LEU A 211 10.37 7.01 -13.78
CA LEU A 211 9.90 8.39 -13.74
C LEU A 211 10.39 9.04 -12.45
N TYR A 212 11.10 10.16 -12.59
CA TYR A 212 11.64 10.93 -11.47
C TYR A 212 10.88 12.26 -11.34
N THR A 213 10.78 12.73 -10.11
CA THR A 213 10.44 14.13 -9.83
C THR A 213 11.63 15.05 -10.15
N GLU A 214 11.38 16.34 -10.37
CA GLU A 214 12.44 17.34 -10.54
C GLU A 214 13.46 17.32 -9.40
N ALA A 215 12.98 17.20 -8.16
CA ALA A 215 13.84 17.10 -6.98
C ALA A 215 14.72 15.83 -7.01
N GLU A 216 14.18 14.69 -7.45
CA GLU A 216 14.95 13.45 -7.60
C GLU A 216 15.99 13.57 -8.73
N LEU A 217 15.65 14.23 -9.84
CA LEU A 217 16.59 14.49 -10.93
C LEU A 217 17.75 15.38 -10.47
N GLN A 218 17.45 16.45 -9.75
CA GLN A 218 18.47 17.34 -9.18
C GLN A 218 19.41 16.58 -8.24
N ILE A 219 18.86 15.83 -7.27
CA ILE A 219 19.66 15.03 -6.34
C ILE A 219 20.51 14.00 -7.10
N ARG A 220 19.97 13.35 -8.13
CA ARG A 220 20.75 12.40 -8.94
C ARG A 220 21.92 13.07 -9.65
N SER A 221 21.73 14.27 -10.18
CA SER A 221 22.81 15.05 -10.80
C SER A 221 23.88 15.43 -9.78
N GLU A 222 23.47 15.82 -8.57
CA GLU A 222 24.41 16.12 -7.47
C GLU A 222 25.19 14.87 -7.03
N LEU A 223 24.52 13.71 -6.94
CA LEU A 223 25.17 12.45 -6.57
C LEU A 223 26.16 11.94 -7.62
N GLN A 224 25.94 12.24 -8.90
CA GLN A 224 26.90 11.88 -9.96
C GLN A 224 28.24 12.59 -9.76
N HIS A 225 28.25 13.82 -9.22
CA HIS A 225 29.47 14.54 -8.91
C HIS A 225 30.33 13.84 -7.84
N TYR A 226 29.72 13.08 -6.92
CA TYR A 226 30.43 12.33 -5.87
C TYR A 226 30.88 10.93 -6.29
N ARG A 227 30.58 10.52 -7.53
CA ARG A 227 30.98 9.21 -8.06
C ARG A 227 32.38 9.26 -8.70
N GLU A 228 32.85 10.46 -9.01
CA GLU A 228 34.23 10.75 -9.45
C GLU A 228 35.16 10.86 -8.25
#